data_AF-M2QJL0-F1
#
_entry.id   AF-M2QJL0-F1
#
_cell.length_a   1.000
_cell.length_b   1.000
_cell.length_c   1.000
_cell.angle_alpha   90.00
_cell.angle_beta   90.00
_cell.angle_gamma   90.00
#
_symmetry.space_group_name_H-M   'P 1'
#
loop_
_entity.id
_entity.type
_entity.pdbx_description
1 polymer ?
#
loop_
_entity_poly.entity_id
_entity_poly.type
_entity_poly.pdbx_seq_one_letter_code
_entity_poly.pdbx_strand_id
1 'polypeptide(L)'
;MNVFQNESIVIQFIETVIDRYKQGNQRDKILFIGEIISIIMSLFYLVYAILLPILQDLYYHDFYFNECAFIVVATITGLIFACIRLIATSLDNKMLGIKCSFIPIILYLMVALLSINSQRYITSHGLISPNNLVQVEFKHHCCGWLASNVDNCGAIPKTSTTCFERLVHPLNSFFKHNAIRCSFLCVFEMVIALCMYFFTKDDFIESQYEWTN
;
A
#
# COMPACT_ATOMS: atom_id res chain seq x y z
N MET A 1 45.03 0.76 -16.20
CA MET A 1 43.61 0.36 -16.05
C MET A 1 42.84 1.56 -15.52
N ASN A 2 41.81 2.00 -16.22
CA ASN A 2 41.07 3.22 -15.90
C ASN A 2 40.06 2.94 -14.79
N VAL A 3 40.25 3.55 -13.62
CA VAL A 3 39.44 3.36 -12.39
C VAL A 3 38.10 4.15 -12.45
N PHE A 4 37.73 4.66 -13.62
CA PHE A 4 36.55 5.51 -13.84
C PHE A 4 35.51 4.92 -14.81
N GLN A 5 35.58 3.63 -15.16
CA GLN A 5 34.43 2.93 -15.74
C GLN A 5 33.45 2.51 -14.63
N ASN A 6 32.96 3.50 -13.88
CA ASN A 6 31.80 3.32 -13.00
C ASN A 6 30.55 3.39 -13.88
N GLU A 7 30.25 2.32 -14.60
CA GLU A 7 28.86 2.10 -14.97
C GLU A 7 28.07 2.02 -13.67
N SER A 8 27.10 2.92 -13.51
CA SER A 8 26.25 2.94 -12.33
C SER A 8 25.67 1.53 -12.12
N ILE A 9 25.72 1.02 -10.89
CA ILE A 9 25.06 -0.24 -10.50
C ILE A 9 23.60 -0.25 -10.97
N VAL A 10 22.97 0.92 -11.04
CA VAL A 10 21.62 1.11 -11.59
C VAL A 10 21.56 0.82 -13.09
N ILE A 11 22.55 1.25 -13.88
CA ILE A 11 22.62 1.00 -15.32
C ILE A 11 22.85 -0.49 -15.58
N GLN A 12 23.78 -1.12 -14.88
CA GLN A 12 24.00 -2.58 -14.98
C GLN A 12 22.78 -3.39 -14.56
N PHE A 13 22.05 -2.93 -13.54
CA PHE A 13 20.77 -3.52 -13.17
C PHE A 13 19.74 -3.38 -14.30
N ILE A 14 19.58 -2.18 -14.88
CA ILE A 14 18.66 -1.93 -15.99
C ILE A 14 19.02 -2.79 -17.22
N GLU A 15 20.30 -2.89 -17.57
CA GLU A 15 20.78 -3.73 -18.68
C GLU A 15 20.51 -5.20 -18.43
N THR A 16 20.81 -5.69 -17.22
CA THR A 16 20.53 -7.09 -16.81
C THR A 16 19.04 -7.40 -16.88
N VAL A 17 18.19 -6.46 -16.45
CA VAL A 17 16.73 -6.57 -16.52
C VAL A 17 16.23 -6.60 -17.96
N ILE A 18 16.75 -5.71 -18.81
CA ILE A 18 16.37 -5.63 -20.24
C ILE A 18 16.82 -6.88 -20.99
N ASP A 19 18.02 -7.37 -20.72
CA ASP A 19 18.55 -8.58 -21.36
C ASP A 19 17.79 -9.83 -20.92
N ARG A 20 17.42 -9.94 -19.64
CA ARG A 20 16.49 -10.97 -19.14
C ARG A 20 15.13 -10.91 -19.83
N TYR A 21 14.56 -9.71 -20.02
CA TYR A 21 13.29 -9.57 -20.74
C TYR A 21 13.42 -9.96 -22.23
N LYS A 22 14.56 -9.70 -22.86
CA LYS A 22 14.82 -10.07 -24.25
C LYS A 22 15.04 -11.59 -24.40
N GLN A 23 15.88 -12.18 -23.56
CA GLN A 23 16.34 -13.56 -23.64
C GLN A 23 15.43 -14.57 -22.93
N GLY A 24 14.59 -14.13 -21.98
CA GLY A 24 13.75 -15.01 -21.18
C GLY A 24 12.64 -15.71 -21.96
N ASN A 25 12.17 -16.84 -21.44
CA ASN A 25 10.99 -17.52 -21.98
C ASN A 25 9.73 -16.67 -21.80
N GLN A 26 8.69 -16.90 -22.61
CA GLN A 26 7.45 -16.12 -22.57
C GLN A 26 6.82 -16.06 -21.16
N ARG A 27 6.99 -17.12 -20.36
CA ARG A 27 6.52 -17.19 -18.96
C ARG A 27 7.24 -16.21 -18.04
N ASP A 28 8.57 -16.13 -18.12
CA ASP A 28 9.37 -15.21 -17.30
C ASP A 28 9.07 -13.74 -17.68
N LYS A 29 8.81 -13.46 -18.96
CA LYS A 29 8.39 -12.13 -19.41
C LYS A 29 7.06 -11.70 -18.79
N ILE A 30 6.09 -12.61 -18.74
CA ILE A 30 4.78 -12.34 -18.13
C ILE A 30 4.93 -12.10 -16.62
N LEU A 31 5.73 -12.92 -15.93
CA LEU A 31 5.99 -12.75 -14.50
C LEU A 31 6.64 -11.40 -14.23
N PHE A 32 7.67 -11.05 -14.99
CA PHE A 32 8.36 -9.76 -14.89
C PHE A 32 7.42 -8.57 -15.06
N ILE A 33 6.54 -8.61 -16.07
CA ILE A 33 5.50 -7.58 -16.27
C ILE A 33 4.57 -7.50 -15.05
N GLY A 34 4.15 -8.65 -14.49
CA GLY A 34 3.33 -8.71 -13.29
C GLY A 34 3.99 -8.04 -12.09
N GLU A 35 5.28 -8.29 -11.86
CA GLU A 35 6.05 -7.68 -10.78
C GLU A 35 6.16 -6.16 -10.94
N ILE A 36 6.42 -5.67 -12.16
CA ILE A 36 6.44 -4.23 -12.47
C ILE A 36 5.07 -3.59 -12.23
N ILE A 37 3.98 -4.22 -12.68
CA ILE A 37 2.62 -3.74 -12.43
C ILE A 37 2.36 -3.67 -10.92
N SER A 38 2.82 -4.64 -10.13
CA SER A 38 2.64 -4.62 -8.67
C SER A 38 3.32 -3.42 -8.03
N ILE A 39 4.55 -3.13 -8.44
CA ILE A 39 5.32 -1.98 -7.96
C ILE A 39 4.60 -0.67 -8.31
N ILE A 40 4.13 -0.53 -9.56
CA ILE A 40 3.42 0.67 -10.02
C ILE A 40 2.11 0.85 -9.24
N MET A 41 1.32 -0.22 -9.05
CA MET A 41 0.08 -0.16 -8.28
C MET A 41 0.33 0.20 -6.81
N SER A 42 1.40 -0.34 -6.21
CA SER A 42 1.82 -0.03 -4.84
C SER A 42 2.25 1.44 -4.70
N LEU A 43 2.96 1.99 -5.69
CA LEU A 43 3.33 3.41 -5.75
C LEU A 43 2.10 4.32 -5.88
N PHE A 44 1.19 3.99 -6.79
CA PHE A 44 -0.05 4.75 -6.95
C PHE A 44 -0.87 4.75 -5.65
N TYR A 45 -0.95 3.59 -4.99
CA TYR A 45 -1.57 3.45 -3.69
C TYR A 45 -0.88 4.32 -2.62
N LEU A 46 0.45 4.32 -2.53
CA LEU A 46 1.20 5.17 -1.59
C LEU A 46 0.91 6.67 -1.79
N VAL A 47 0.86 7.14 -3.03
CA VAL A 47 0.60 8.57 -3.32
C VAL A 47 -0.86 8.96 -3.06
N TYR A 48 -1.82 8.22 -3.63
CA TYR A 48 -3.22 8.62 -3.63
C TYR A 48 -4.00 8.16 -2.40
N ALA A 49 -3.63 7.02 -1.82
CA ALA A 49 -4.34 6.49 -0.67
C ALA A 49 -3.76 6.96 0.65
N ILE A 50 -2.47 7.34 0.69
CA ILE A 50 -1.77 7.61 1.94
C ILE A 50 -1.27 9.06 2.01
N LEU A 51 -0.50 9.53 1.02
CA LEU A 51 0.07 10.89 1.06
C LEU A 51 -1.00 12.00 0.95
N LEU A 52 -1.96 11.84 0.04
CA LEU A 52 -2.94 12.89 -0.24
C LEU A 52 -3.87 13.18 0.96
N PRO A 53 -4.34 12.16 1.70
CA PRO A 53 -5.09 12.38 2.95
C PRO A 53 -4.25 12.98 4.09
N ILE A 54 -2.96 12.65 4.18
CA ILE A 54 -2.03 13.27 5.15
C ILE A 54 -1.89 14.77 4.88
N LEU A 55 -1.76 15.17 3.61
CA LEU A 55 -1.68 16.58 3.20
C LEU A 55 -2.98 17.36 3.45
N GLN A 56 -4.11 16.66 3.59
CA GLN A 56 -5.44 17.26 3.82
C GLN A 56 -5.83 17.33 5.30
N ASP A 57 -4.89 17.12 6.22
CA ASP A 57 -5.06 17.30 7.67
C ASP A 57 -6.21 16.44 8.27
N LEU A 58 -6.44 15.26 7.67
CA LEU A 58 -7.49 14.30 8.07
C LEU A 58 -7.21 13.58 9.39
N TYR A 59 -6.09 13.88 10.05
CA TYR A 59 -5.66 13.21 11.27
C TYR A 59 -6.19 13.92 12.51
N TYR A 60 -7.32 13.43 13.02
CA TYR A 60 -7.80 13.77 14.36
C TYR A 60 -7.52 12.61 15.34
N HIS A 61 -6.93 12.94 16.49
CA HIS A 61 -6.61 12.11 17.66
C HIS A 61 -5.52 11.02 17.53
N ASP A 62 -4.74 10.89 18.62
CA ASP A 62 -3.61 9.97 18.83
C ASP A 62 -3.91 8.48 18.52
N PHE A 63 -5.19 8.07 18.60
CA PHE A 63 -5.60 6.69 18.39
C PHE A 63 -5.53 6.27 16.91
N TYR A 64 -6.01 7.13 15.98
CA TYR A 64 -5.98 6.84 14.54
C TYR A 64 -4.68 7.29 13.89
N PHE A 65 -3.91 8.18 14.53
CA PHE A 65 -2.59 8.55 14.05
C PHE A 65 -1.67 7.34 13.93
N ASN A 66 -1.73 6.44 14.91
CA ASN A 66 -0.92 5.23 14.95
C ASN A 66 -1.32 4.21 13.87
N GLU A 67 -2.62 4.01 13.65
CA GLU A 67 -3.11 3.07 12.61
C GLU A 67 -2.68 3.51 11.21
N CYS A 68 -2.73 4.81 10.99
CA CYS A 68 -2.54 5.41 9.70
C CYS A 68 -1.02 5.59 9.41
N ALA A 69 -0.19 5.81 10.44
CA ALA A 69 1.26 5.63 10.38
C ALA A 69 1.65 4.17 10.11
N PHE A 70 0.98 3.20 10.74
CA PHE A 70 1.20 1.77 10.47
C PHE A 70 0.89 1.42 9.01
N ILE A 71 -0.20 1.96 8.45
CA ILE A 71 -0.55 1.83 7.03
C ILE A 71 0.58 2.34 6.13
N VAL A 72 1.14 3.52 6.42
CA VAL A 72 2.25 4.11 5.66
C VAL A 72 3.47 3.18 5.69
N VAL A 73 3.89 2.77 6.89
CA VAL A 73 5.08 1.93 7.07
C VAL A 73 4.89 0.59 6.38
N ALA A 74 3.75 -0.08 6.57
CA ALA A 74 3.45 -1.35 5.92
C ALA A 74 3.48 -1.26 4.40
N THR A 75 3.01 -0.14 3.83
CA THR A 75 3.02 0.08 2.38
C THR A 75 4.43 0.31 1.84
N ILE A 76 5.24 1.12 2.53
CA ILE A 76 6.65 1.33 2.15
C ILE A 76 7.43 0.02 2.24
N THR A 77 7.25 -0.74 3.33
CA THR A 77 7.89 -2.05 3.48
C THR A 77 7.42 -3.01 2.38
N GLY A 78 6.12 -3.06 2.06
CA GLY A 78 5.58 -3.85 0.95
C GLY A 78 6.25 -3.51 -0.39
N LEU A 79 6.39 -2.22 -0.68
CA LEU A 79 7.08 -1.74 -1.89
C LEU A 79 8.56 -2.16 -1.93
N ILE A 80 9.29 -2.01 -0.83
CA ILE A 80 10.70 -2.43 -0.73
C ILE A 80 10.83 -3.93 -1.06
N PHE A 81 9.98 -4.77 -0.47
CA PHE A 81 10.02 -6.21 -0.72
C PHE A 81 9.57 -6.60 -2.14
N ALA A 82 8.63 -5.85 -2.75
CA ALA A 82 8.30 -6.01 -4.16
C ALA A 82 9.49 -5.69 -5.08
N CYS A 83 10.27 -4.65 -4.77
CA CYS A 83 11.51 -4.32 -5.49
C CYS A 83 12.60 -5.38 -5.28
N ILE A 84 12.81 -5.84 -4.04
CA ILE A 84 13.78 -6.92 -3.75
C ILE A 84 13.41 -8.19 -4.50
N ARG A 85 12.11 -8.51 -4.57
CA ARG A 85 11.63 -9.64 -5.35
C ARG A 85 11.98 -9.51 -6.82
N LEU A 86 11.68 -8.37 -7.46
CA LEU A 86 12.02 -8.11 -8.85
C LEU A 86 13.53 -8.31 -9.12
N ILE A 87 14.37 -7.85 -8.19
CA ILE A 87 15.83 -8.05 -8.26
C ILE A 87 16.16 -9.54 -8.13
N ALA A 88 15.58 -10.24 -7.15
CA ALA A 88 15.85 -11.65 -6.90
C ALA A 88 15.44 -12.54 -8.08
N THR A 89 14.26 -12.31 -8.67
CA THR A 89 13.79 -13.03 -9.86
C THR A 89 14.64 -12.72 -11.09
N SER A 90 15.10 -11.47 -11.23
CA SER A 90 16.06 -11.09 -12.29
C SER A 90 17.43 -11.76 -12.15
N LEU A 91 17.80 -12.18 -10.93
CA LEU A 91 19.03 -12.94 -10.64
C LEU A 91 18.81 -14.47 -10.61
N ASP A 92 17.68 -14.96 -11.14
CA ASP A 92 17.24 -16.37 -11.10
C ASP A 92 17.01 -16.98 -9.71
N ASN A 93 16.99 -16.16 -8.66
CA ASN A 93 16.73 -16.65 -7.32
C ASN A 93 15.22 -16.68 -7.05
N LYS A 94 14.51 -17.56 -7.78
CA LYS A 94 13.05 -17.68 -7.72
C LYS A 94 12.55 -18.08 -6.32
N MET A 95 13.33 -18.88 -5.57
CA MET A 95 13.04 -19.22 -4.17
C MET A 95 13.09 -17.99 -3.24
N LEU A 96 14.06 -17.10 -3.43
CA LEU A 96 14.09 -15.82 -2.71
C LEU A 96 12.92 -14.93 -3.14
N GLY A 97 12.58 -14.90 -4.42
CA GLY A 97 11.41 -14.16 -4.94
C GLY A 97 10.09 -14.58 -4.28
N ILE A 98 9.88 -15.88 -4.09
CA ILE A 98 8.71 -16.42 -3.36
C ILE A 98 8.71 -15.92 -1.91
N LYS A 99 9.83 -16.04 -1.20
CA LYS A 99 9.95 -15.55 0.19
C LYS A 99 9.68 -14.05 0.30
N CYS A 100 10.19 -13.27 -0.64
CA CYS A 100 9.96 -11.83 -0.72
C CYS A 100 8.52 -11.46 -1.07
N SER A 101 7.72 -12.38 -1.63
CA SER A 101 6.28 -12.15 -1.89
C SER A 101 5.41 -12.32 -0.64
N PHE A 102 5.82 -13.16 0.32
CA PHE A 102 5.03 -13.40 1.54
C PHE A 102 4.91 -12.16 2.44
N ILE A 103 5.96 -11.34 2.50
CA ILE A 103 5.99 -10.17 3.38
C ILE A 103 4.95 -9.11 2.94
N PRO A 104 4.92 -8.66 1.66
CA PRO A 104 3.86 -7.79 1.16
C PRO A 104 2.45 -8.37 1.38
N ILE A 105 2.24 -9.67 1.15
CA ILE A 105 0.94 -10.32 1.36
C ILE A 105 0.47 -10.15 2.81
N ILE A 106 1.33 -10.49 3.79
CA ILE A 106 0.99 -10.37 5.22
C ILE A 106 0.72 -8.90 5.57
N LEU A 107 1.56 -7.98 5.12
CA LEU A 107 1.42 -6.55 5.41
C LEU A 107 0.12 -5.97 4.84
N TYR A 108 -0.21 -6.27 3.57
CA TYR A 108 -1.45 -5.82 2.95
C TYR A 108 -2.69 -6.44 3.60
N LEU A 109 -2.63 -7.71 4.02
CA LEU A 109 -3.70 -8.35 4.76
C LEU A 109 -3.92 -7.69 6.14
N MET A 110 -2.84 -7.44 6.89
CA MET A 110 -2.90 -6.75 8.18
C MET A 110 -3.52 -5.37 8.03
N VAL A 111 -3.09 -4.59 7.03
CA VAL A 111 -3.65 -3.26 6.76
C VAL A 111 -5.12 -3.33 6.37
N ALA A 112 -5.53 -4.31 5.55
CA ALA A 112 -6.92 -4.48 5.17
C ALA A 112 -7.80 -4.77 6.39
N LEU A 113 -7.38 -5.68 7.27
CA LEU A 113 -8.10 -6.02 8.50
C LEU A 113 -8.16 -4.85 9.48
N LEU A 114 -7.05 -4.14 9.66
CA LEU A 114 -7.01 -2.92 10.48
C LEU A 114 -8.04 -1.91 9.96
N SER A 115 -8.00 -1.63 8.66
CA SER A 115 -8.89 -0.65 8.02
C SER A 115 -10.37 -1.04 8.15
N ILE A 116 -10.71 -2.33 8.01
CA ILE A 116 -12.08 -2.82 8.23
C ILE A 116 -12.53 -2.61 9.68
N ASN A 117 -11.66 -2.92 10.65
CA ASN A 117 -11.97 -2.75 12.06
C ASN A 117 -12.15 -1.28 12.43
N SER A 118 -11.27 -0.41 11.97
CA SER A 118 -11.36 1.05 12.18
C SER A 118 -12.62 1.63 11.55
N GLN A 119 -12.95 1.20 10.33
CA GLN A 119 -14.20 1.58 9.66
C GLN A 119 -15.43 1.15 10.47
N ARG A 120 -15.44 -0.10 10.94
CA ARG A 120 -16.54 -0.64 11.76
C ARG A 120 -16.68 0.13 13.07
N TYR A 121 -15.57 0.44 13.74
CA TYR A 121 -15.59 1.20 14.98
C TYR A 121 -16.20 2.59 14.78
N ILE A 122 -15.72 3.33 13.76
CA ILE A 122 -16.23 4.67 13.43
C ILE A 122 -17.73 4.65 13.14
N THR A 123 -18.19 3.68 12.33
CA THR A 123 -19.59 3.57 11.92
C THR A 123 -20.53 3.14 13.04
N SER A 124 -20.07 2.30 13.97
CA SER A 124 -20.93 1.73 15.02
C SER A 124 -20.97 2.54 16.31
N HIS A 125 -19.85 3.16 16.70
CA HIS A 125 -19.77 3.83 18.00
C HIS A 125 -20.02 5.33 17.90
N GLY A 126 -19.79 5.95 16.73
CA GLY A 126 -19.79 7.40 16.60
C GLY A 126 -18.66 7.99 17.46
N LEU A 127 -17.76 8.75 16.85
CA LEU A 127 -16.71 9.38 17.65
C LEU A 127 -17.35 10.33 18.70
N ILE A 128 -16.82 10.30 19.92
CA ILE A 128 -17.25 11.20 21.00
C ILE A 128 -16.80 12.62 20.62
N SER A 129 -17.62 13.62 20.96
CA SER A 129 -17.23 15.03 20.77
C SER A 129 -15.91 15.33 21.49
N PRO A 130 -14.97 16.04 20.85
CA PRO A 130 -13.75 16.47 21.52
C PRO A 130 -14.06 17.45 22.67
N ASN A 131 -13.24 17.41 23.72
CA ASN A 131 -13.40 18.28 24.91
C ASN A 131 -13.26 19.78 24.57
N ASN A 132 -12.54 20.14 23.49
CA ASN A 132 -12.35 21.51 23.00
C ASN A 132 -13.05 21.73 21.65
N LEU A 133 -14.36 21.48 21.57
CA LEU A 133 -15.14 21.59 20.33
C LEU A 133 -14.98 22.95 19.62
N VAL A 134 -14.94 24.05 20.36
CA VAL A 134 -14.79 25.42 19.80
C VAL A 134 -13.52 25.58 18.97
N GLN A 135 -12.40 25.03 19.41
CA GLN A 135 -11.14 25.10 18.65
C GLN A 135 -11.21 24.29 17.36
N VAL A 136 -11.93 23.16 17.38
CA VAL A 136 -12.17 22.30 16.23
C VAL A 136 -13.03 23.02 15.19
N GLU A 137 -14.10 23.66 15.65
CA GLU A 137 -15.01 24.46 14.84
C GLU A 137 -14.27 25.57 14.09
N PHE A 138 -13.41 26.32 14.77
CA PHE A 138 -12.57 27.35 14.15
C PHE A 138 -11.57 26.78 13.14
N LYS A 139 -10.84 25.71 13.52
CA LYS A 139 -9.79 25.13 12.66
C LYS A 139 -10.35 24.54 11.38
N HIS A 140 -11.51 23.88 11.45
CA HIS A 140 -12.05 23.09 10.34
C HIS A 140 -13.28 23.70 9.67
N HIS A 141 -13.67 24.93 10.08
CA HIS A 141 -14.85 25.63 9.58
C HIS A 141 -16.08 24.71 9.60
N CYS A 142 -16.34 24.11 10.76
CA CYS A 142 -17.47 23.22 11.01
C CYS A 142 -18.23 23.70 12.24
N CYS A 143 -19.45 23.21 12.43
CA CYS A 143 -20.36 23.75 13.43
C CYS A 143 -21.07 22.67 14.24
N GLY A 144 -20.86 22.65 15.55
CA GLY A 144 -21.39 21.61 16.42
C GLY A 144 -20.80 20.22 16.11
N TRP A 145 -20.93 19.30 17.07
CA TRP A 145 -20.56 17.91 16.80
C TRP A 145 -21.59 17.22 15.90
N LEU A 146 -22.88 17.33 16.26
CA LEU A 146 -24.02 16.81 15.52
C LEU A 146 -25.01 17.94 15.20
N ALA A 147 -25.93 17.69 14.26
CA ALA A 147 -26.92 18.66 13.79
C ALA A 147 -27.81 19.28 14.89
N SER A 148 -27.88 18.65 16.08
CA SER A 148 -28.61 19.17 17.24
C SER A 148 -27.95 20.38 17.90
N ASN A 149 -26.68 20.69 17.60
CA ASN A 149 -25.88 21.69 18.32
C ASN A 149 -25.46 22.90 17.45
N VAL A 150 -26.03 23.05 16.25
CA VAL A 150 -25.59 24.05 15.25
C VAL A 150 -25.92 25.50 15.67
N ASP A 151 -26.89 25.69 16.57
CA ASP A 151 -27.34 27.03 17.00
C ASP A 151 -26.33 27.78 17.90
N ASN A 152 -25.37 27.08 18.53
CA ASN A 152 -24.34 27.64 19.43
C ASN A 152 -22.92 27.60 18.81
N CYS A 153 -22.82 27.90 17.52
CA CYS A 153 -21.58 27.81 16.75
C CYS A 153 -20.52 28.86 17.13
N GLY A 154 -19.28 28.43 17.40
CA GLY A 154 -18.13 29.34 17.52
C GLY A 154 -17.46 29.70 16.19
N ALA A 155 -17.65 28.90 15.12
CA ALA A 155 -16.94 29.08 13.85
C ALA A 155 -17.36 30.35 13.07
N ILE A 156 -16.36 31.02 12.50
CA ILE A 156 -16.52 32.15 11.56
C ILE A 156 -15.75 31.83 10.27
N PRO A 157 -16.38 31.86 9.08
CA PRO A 157 -17.80 32.10 8.83
C PRO A 157 -18.69 30.94 9.33
N LYS A 158 -19.97 31.24 9.61
CA LYS A 158 -20.95 30.21 9.99
C LYS A 158 -21.12 29.20 8.84
N THR A 159 -21.13 27.91 9.16
CA THR A 159 -21.29 26.82 8.18
C THR A 159 -22.40 25.88 8.64
N SER A 160 -23.09 25.26 7.68
CA SER A 160 -24.11 24.23 7.97
C SER A 160 -23.53 22.83 8.11
N THR A 161 -22.23 22.65 7.87
CA THR A 161 -21.56 21.34 7.93
C THR A 161 -21.15 21.05 9.36
N THR A 162 -21.60 19.92 9.89
CA THR A 162 -21.23 19.50 11.26
C THR A 162 -19.77 19.09 11.34
N CYS A 163 -19.14 19.23 12.52
CA CYS A 163 -17.77 18.76 12.71
C CYS A 163 -17.65 17.25 12.56
N PHE A 164 -18.71 16.49 12.88
CA PHE A 164 -18.75 15.06 12.59
C PHE A 164 -18.73 14.78 11.08
N GLU A 165 -19.55 15.44 10.28
CA GLU A 165 -19.53 15.26 8.81
C GLU A 165 -18.20 15.69 8.21
N ARG A 166 -17.62 16.79 8.70
CA ARG A 166 -16.37 17.33 8.17
C ARG A 166 -15.16 16.46 8.49
N LEU A 167 -15.14 15.81 9.65
CA LEU A 167 -13.97 15.09 10.16
C LEU A 167 -14.13 13.56 10.09
N VAL A 168 -15.29 13.04 10.45
CA VAL A 168 -15.51 11.59 10.62
C VAL A 168 -15.92 10.91 9.32
N HIS A 169 -16.74 11.57 8.49
CA HIS A 169 -17.16 10.99 7.21
C HIS A 169 -16.00 10.74 6.24
N PRO A 170 -15.03 11.68 6.09
CA PRO A 170 -13.82 11.41 5.31
C PRO A 170 -12.96 10.28 5.87
N LEU A 171 -12.85 10.14 7.20
CA LEU A 171 -12.11 9.04 7.84
C LEU A 171 -12.76 7.68 7.56
N ASN A 172 -14.08 7.57 7.69
CA ASN A 172 -14.82 6.36 7.34
C ASN A 172 -14.61 5.98 5.86
N SER A 173 -14.72 6.97 4.97
CA SER A 173 -14.47 6.79 3.55
C SER A 173 -13.02 6.35 3.30
N PHE A 174 -12.05 6.98 3.95
CA PHE A 174 -10.63 6.64 3.85
C PHE A 174 -10.39 5.16 4.21
N PHE A 175 -10.81 4.71 5.40
CA PHE A 175 -10.60 3.33 5.84
C PHE A 175 -11.29 2.32 4.93
N LYS A 176 -12.49 2.63 4.44
CA LYS A 176 -13.18 1.79 3.46
C LYS A 176 -12.38 1.65 2.16
N HIS A 177 -11.91 2.76 1.59
CA HIS A 177 -11.10 2.73 0.36
C HIS A 177 -9.76 2.01 0.60
N ASN A 178 -9.17 2.18 1.78
CA ASN A 178 -7.92 1.56 2.15
C ASN A 178 -8.04 0.03 2.23
N ALA A 179 -9.09 -0.46 2.89
CA ALA A 179 -9.41 -1.88 2.96
C ALA A 179 -9.56 -2.52 1.58
N ILE A 180 -10.30 -1.86 0.67
CA ILE A 180 -10.52 -2.35 -0.69
C ILE A 180 -9.19 -2.42 -1.47
N ARG A 181 -8.41 -1.34 -1.43
CA ARG A 181 -7.14 -1.25 -2.18
C ARG A 181 -6.11 -2.25 -1.69
N CYS A 182 -5.94 -2.40 -0.37
CA CYS A 182 -5.04 -3.40 0.19
C CYS A 182 -5.50 -4.83 -0.07
N SER A 183 -6.82 -5.09 -0.09
CA SER A 183 -7.33 -6.41 -0.47
C SER A 183 -6.98 -6.73 -1.92
N PHE A 184 -7.11 -5.77 -2.83
CA PHE A 184 -6.72 -5.94 -4.23
C PHE A 184 -5.21 -6.21 -4.38
N LEU A 185 -4.36 -5.40 -3.73
CA LEU A 185 -2.90 -5.61 -3.73
C LEU A 185 -2.52 -6.96 -3.13
N CYS A 186 -3.15 -7.37 -2.03
CA CYS A 186 -2.93 -8.66 -1.40
C CYS A 186 -3.25 -9.82 -2.34
N VAL A 187 -4.40 -9.78 -3.03
CA VAL A 187 -4.78 -10.81 -4.00
C VAL A 187 -3.81 -10.82 -5.17
N PHE A 188 -3.43 -9.66 -5.69
CA PHE A 188 -2.48 -9.55 -6.79
C PHE A 188 -1.11 -10.13 -6.44
N GLU A 189 -0.60 -9.82 -5.24
CA GLU A 189 0.63 -10.37 -4.69
C GLU A 189 0.56 -11.89 -4.52
N MET A 190 -0.58 -12.43 -4.08
CA MET A 190 -0.80 -13.88 -4.02
C MET A 190 -0.74 -14.53 -5.40
N VAL A 191 -1.35 -13.92 -6.42
CA VAL A 191 -1.28 -14.45 -7.80
C VAL A 191 0.17 -14.49 -8.29
N ILE A 192 0.93 -13.42 -8.09
CA ILE A 192 2.35 -13.36 -8.45
C ILE A 192 3.14 -14.46 -7.72
N ALA A 193 2.94 -14.61 -6.42
CA ALA A 193 3.62 -15.63 -5.62
C ALA A 193 3.28 -17.06 -6.10
N LEU A 194 2.02 -17.33 -6.43
CA LEU A 194 1.58 -18.62 -6.98
C LEU A 194 2.22 -18.90 -8.34
N CYS A 195 2.24 -17.91 -9.24
CA CYS A 195 2.90 -18.04 -10.54
C CYS A 195 4.39 -18.39 -10.39
N MET A 196 5.11 -17.68 -9.52
CA MET A 196 6.51 -18.00 -9.19
C MET A 196 6.68 -19.42 -8.65
N TYR A 197 5.80 -19.85 -7.76
CA TYR A 197 5.86 -21.19 -7.17
C TYR A 197 5.72 -22.28 -8.24
N PHE A 198 4.74 -22.16 -9.15
CA PHE A 198 4.56 -23.11 -10.23
C PHE A 198 5.75 -23.11 -11.19
N PHE A 199 6.24 -21.94 -11.60
CA PHE A 199 7.39 -21.86 -12.50
C PHE A 199 8.67 -22.43 -11.88
N THR A 200 8.92 -22.17 -10.60
CA THR A 200 10.06 -22.76 -9.88
C THR A 200 9.97 -24.29 -9.83
N LYS A 201 8.77 -24.84 -9.67
CA LYS A 201 8.55 -26.29 -9.68
C LYS A 201 8.75 -26.89 -11.06
N ASP A 202 8.23 -26.26 -12.11
CA ASP A 202 8.38 -26.72 -13.48
C ASP A 202 9.87 -26.73 -13.89
N ASP A 203 10.62 -25.66 -13.60
CA ASP A 203 12.06 -25.58 -13.87
C ASP A 203 12.84 -26.66 -13.10
N PHE A 204 12.46 -26.90 -11.83
CA PHE A 204 13.06 -27.97 -11.04
C PHE A 204 12.81 -29.34 -11.68
N ILE A 205 11.58 -29.61 -12.13
CA ILE A 205 11.22 -30.87 -12.78
C ILE A 205 11.99 -31.03 -14.10
N GLU A 206 12.03 -30.01 -14.97
CA GLU A 206 12.79 -30.04 -16.24
C GLU A 206 14.29 -30.30 -15.99
N SER A 207 14.88 -29.65 -14.99
CA SER A 207 16.30 -29.86 -14.63
C SER A 207 16.62 -31.28 -14.14
N GLN A 208 15.63 -32.03 -13.63
CA GLN A 208 15.83 -33.44 -13.26
C GLN A 208 15.84 -34.36 -14.49
N TYR A 209 15.20 -33.98 -15.59
CA TYR A 209 15.11 -34.79 -16.82
C TYR A 209 16.25 -34.53 -17.82
N GLU A 210 16.96 -33.41 -17.71
CA GLU A 210 18.15 -33.12 -18.54
C GLU A 210 19.40 -33.96 -18.16
N TRP A 211 19.34 -34.77 -17.10
CA TRP A 211 20.46 -35.64 -16.68
C TRP A 211 20.63 -36.94 -17.51
N THR A 212 19.83 -37.13 -18.57
CA THR A 212 19.82 -38.36 -19.38
C THR A 212 20.35 -38.22 -20.81
N ASN A 213 20.93 -37.07 -21.18
CA ASN A 213 21.61 -36.89 -22.48
C ASN A 213 23.11 -36.64 -22.30
#